data_AF-A0A660VL96-F1
#
_entry.id   AF-A0A660VL96-F1
#
_cell.length_a   1.000
_cell.length_b   1.000
_cell.length_c   1.000
_cell.angle_alpha   90.00
_cell.angle_beta   90.00
_cell.angle_gamma   90.00
#
_symmetry.space_group_name_H-M   'P 1'
#
loop_
_entity.id
_entity.type
_entity.pdbx_description
1 polymer ?
#
loop_
_entity_poly.entity_id
_entity_poly.type
_entity_poly.pdbx_seq_one_letter_code
_entity_poly.pdbx_strand_id
1 'polypeptide(L)'
;MSNTKRALVVILDGLGDRPIDALGGKTPLEFARTPTLDSIAKEGVTGLMDPLAPGVRVGTDVGHLALFGYNPMRVYWGRGPIEAAGVGIALRAGDVVFRANFATVDDAGEVVDRRAGRIR
;
A
#
# COMPACT_ATOMS: atom_id res chain seq x y z
N MET A 1 -22.40 -9.72 30.48
CA MET A 1 -21.10 -9.07 30.22
C MET A 1 -20.88 -9.04 28.72
N SER A 2 -20.61 -7.87 28.15
CA SER A 2 -20.32 -7.77 26.70
C SER A 2 -19.02 -8.50 26.40
N ASN A 3 -19.07 -9.56 25.60
CA ASN A 3 -17.91 -10.38 25.22
C ASN A 3 -17.13 -9.73 24.07
N THR A 4 -16.86 -8.43 24.18
CA THR A 4 -16.19 -7.66 23.13
C THR A 4 -14.72 -8.06 23.09
N LYS A 5 -14.30 -8.65 21.97
CA LYS A 5 -12.88 -8.93 21.69
C LYS A 5 -12.27 -7.73 20.99
N ARG A 6 -10.97 -7.52 21.21
CA ARG A 6 -10.16 -6.58 20.44
C ARG A 6 -9.57 -7.30 19.23
N ALA A 7 -9.51 -6.62 18.10
CA ALA A 7 -8.87 -7.11 16.89
C ALA A 7 -7.61 -6.27 16.61
N LEU A 8 -6.55 -6.93 16.15
CA LEU A 8 -5.35 -6.30 15.60
C LEU A 8 -5.24 -6.74 14.15
N VAL A 9 -5.17 -5.77 13.24
CA VAL A 9 -4.92 -6.02 11.81
C VAL A 9 -3.52 -5.55 11.50
N VAL A 10 -2.68 -6.45 10.98
CA VAL A 10 -1.30 -6.16 10.57
C VAL A 10 -1.21 -6.30 9.06
N ILE A 11 -0.83 -5.23 8.37
CA ILE A 11 -0.65 -5.20 6.92
C ILE A 11 0.86 -5.11 6.65
N LEU A 12 1.40 -6.12 5.97
CA LEU A 12 2.77 -6.10 5.46
C LEU A 12 2.73 -5.62 4.00
N ASP A 13 3.09 -4.35 3.77
CA ASP A 13 2.98 -3.74 2.44
C ASP A 13 3.89 -4.45 1.43
N GLY A 14 3.33 -4.83 0.28
CA GLY A 14 4.05 -5.54 -0.77
C GLY A 14 4.50 -6.97 -0.42
N LEU A 15 3.87 -7.64 0.56
CA LEU A 15 4.28 -8.99 1.02
C LEU A 15 4.25 -10.06 -0.08
N GLY A 16 3.25 -10.01 -0.96
CA GLY A 16 3.07 -11.01 -2.00
C GLY A 16 4.11 -10.87 -3.10
N ASP A 17 4.73 -11.98 -3.49
CA ASP A 17 5.76 -12.01 -4.53
C ASP A 17 5.66 -13.30 -5.37
N ARG A 18 6.56 -13.42 -6.35
CA ARG A 18 6.73 -14.58 -7.21
C ARG A 18 7.97 -15.39 -6.78
N PRO A 19 8.04 -16.67 -7.16
CA PRO A 19 9.26 -17.47 -7.07
C PRO A 19 10.49 -16.76 -7.67
N ILE A 20 11.61 -16.78 -6.96
CA ILE A 20 12.89 -16.18 -7.37
C ILE A 20 13.96 -17.27 -7.47
N ASP A 21 14.60 -17.39 -8.64
CA ASP A 21 15.63 -18.41 -8.91
C ASP A 21 16.81 -18.35 -7.92
N ALA A 22 17.28 -17.14 -7.59
CA ALA A 22 18.36 -16.93 -6.62
C ALA A 22 18.01 -17.39 -5.19
N LEU A 23 16.72 -17.58 -4.89
CA LEU A 23 16.22 -18.10 -3.62
C LEU A 23 15.86 -19.60 -3.70
N GLY A 24 16.29 -20.29 -4.76
CA GLY A 24 15.95 -21.68 -5.02
C GLY A 24 14.49 -21.89 -5.41
N GLY A 25 13.90 -20.93 -6.12
CA GLY A 25 12.51 -20.99 -6.59
C GLY A 25 11.47 -20.65 -5.50
N LYS A 26 11.89 -20.03 -4.39
CA LYS A 26 11.01 -19.56 -3.32
C LYS A 26 10.64 -18.09 -3.51
N THR A 27 9.52 -17.68 -2.93
CA THR A 27 9.23 -16.25 -2.69
C THR A 27 10.10 -15.72 -1.54
N PRO A 28 10.28 -14.38 -1.40
CA PRO A 28 11.00 -13.80 -0.26
C PRO A 28 10.41 -14.19 1.10
N LEU A 29 9.08 -14.31 1.21
CA LEU A 29 8.41 -14.71 2.45
C LEU A 29 8.73 -16.16 2.81
N GLU A 30 8.72 -17.08 1.85
CA GLU A 30 9.07 -18.49 2.08
C GLU A 30 10.57 -18.70 2.34
N PHE A 31 11.42 -17.82 1.82
CA PHE A 31 12.86 -17.87 2.02
C PHE A 31 13.27 -17.30 3.39
N ALA A 32 12.56 -16.27 3.86
CA ALA A 32 12.84 -15.61 5.13
C ALA A 32 12.58 -16.55 6.33
N ARG A 33 13.36 -16.36 7.41
CA ARG A 33 13.12 -17.07 8.67
C ARG A 33 12.06 -16.34 9.48
N THR A 34 10.82 -16.83 9.46
CA THR A 34 9.65 -16.14 10.03
C THR A 34 8.93 -16.92 11.15
N PRO A 35 9.63 -17.36 12.23
CA PRO A 35 9.09 -18.30 13.21
C PRO A 35 7.79 -17.81 13.88
N THR A 36 7.63 -16.49 14.06
CA THR A 36 6.41 -15.90 14.61
C THR A 36 5.22 -16.00 13.64
N LEU A 37 5.43 -15.70 12.35
CA LEU A 37 4.37 -15.84 11.35
C LEU A 37 4.01 -17.32 11.14
N ASP A 38 5.02 -18.20 11.17
CA ASP A 38 4.84 -19.64 11.06
C ASP A 38 3.98 -20.20 12.22
N SER A 39 4.23 -19.74 13.46
CA SER A 39 3.42 -20.11 14.63
C SER A 39 1.98 -19.61 14.50
N ILE A 40 1.79 -18.35 14.09
CA ILE A 40 0.46 -17.75 13.88
C ILE A 40 -0.31 -18.51 12.81
N ALA A 41 0.33 -18.87 11.70
CA ALA A 41 -0.28 -19.65 10.62
C ALA A 41 -0.67 -21.07 11.08
N LYS A 42 0.18 -21.71 11.91
CA LYS A 42 -0.06 -23.05 12.45
C LYS A 42 -1.20 -23.10 13.48
N GLU A 43 -1.31 -22.08 14.32
CA GLU A 43 -2.31 -22.00 15.40
C GLU A 43 -3.62 -21.32 14.96
N GLY A 44 -3.61 -20.65 13.81
CA GLY A 44 -4.72 -19.87 13.28
C GLY A 44 -5.36 -20.47 12.03
N VAL A 45 -5.87 -19.58 11.17
CA VAL A 45 -6.48 -19.92 9.88
C VAL A 45 -5.78 -19.12 8.79
N THR A 46 -5.41 -19.80 7.70
CA THR A 46 -4.74 -19.19 6.54
C THR A 46 -5.67 -19.18 5.33
N GLY A 47 -5.45 -18.22 4.42
CA GLY A 47 -6.17 -18.14 3.16
C GLY A 47 -5.49 -17.19 2.18
N LEU A 48 -6.02 -17.16 0.95
CA LEU A 48 -5.63 -16.18 -0.06
C LEU A 48 -6.67 -15.05 -0.12
N MET A 49 -6.21 -13.84 -0.38
CA MET A 49 -7.06 -12.67 -0.52
C MET A 49 -6.66 -11.90 -1.79
N ASP A 50 -7.62 -11.73 -2.69
CA ASP A 50 -7.55 -10.72 -3.73
C ASP A 50 -8.10 -9.40 -3.16
N PRO A 51 -7.32 -8.32 -3.04
CA PRO A 51 -7.81 -7.07 -2.46
C PRO A 51 -8.99 -6.47 -3.24
N LEU A 52 -9.11 -6.76 -4.54
CA LEU A 52 -10.23 -6.29 -5.35
C LEU A 52 -10.85 -7.42 -6.18
N ALA A 53 -10.06 -8.06 -7.04
CA ALA A 53 -10.49 -9.18 -7.88
C ALA A 53 -9.26 -9.95 -8.39
N PRO A 54 -9.42 -11.23 -8.78
CA PRO A 54 -8.34 -12.03 -9.34
C PRO A 54 -7.64 -11.34 -10.51
N GLY A 55 -6.32 -11.25 -10.45
CA GLY A 55 -5.49 -10.66 -11.50
C GLY A 55 -5.49 -9.13 -11.57
N VAL A 56 -6.21 -8.43 -10.69
CA VAL A 56 -6.25 -6.96 -10.68
C VAL A 56 -5.16 -6.41 -9.74
N ARG A 57 -4.19 -5.70 -10.31
CA ARG A 57 -3.17 -4.97 -9.53
C ARG A 57 -3.81 -3.77 -8.86
N VAL A 58 -3.64 -3.67 -7.55
CA VAL A 58 -4.14 -2.56 -6.73
C VAL A 58 -3.00 -1.66 -6.28
N GLY A 59 -3.24 -0.35 -6.28
CA GLY A 59 -2.39 0.61 -5.56
C GLY A 59 -2.67 0.55 -4.05
N THR A 60 -1.72 1.05 -3.24
CA THR A 60 -1.85 1.14 -1.78
C THR A 60 -3.15 1.84 -1.36
N ASP A 61 -3.55 2.90 -2.07
CA ASP A 61 -4.77 3.66 -1.82
C ASP A 61 -6.05 2.82 -1.96
N VAL A 62 -6.24 2.21 -3.12
CA VAL A 62 -7.40 1.34 -3.40
C VAL A 62 -7.39 0.10 -2.52
N GLY A 63 -6.21 -0.49 -2.30
CA GLY A 63 -6.05 -1.69 -1.48
C GLY A 63 -6.44 -1.46 -0.02
N HIS A 64 -6.03 -0.33 0.58
CA HIS A 64 -6.41 -0.01 1.95
C HIS A 64 -7.91 0.28 2.10
N LEU A 65 -8.53 0.96 1.13
CA LEU A 65 -9.98 1.16 1.13
C LEU A 65 -10.73 -0.17 1.15
N ALA A 66 -10.31 -1.13 0.31
CA ALA A 66 -10.90 -2.46 0.29
C ALA A 66 -10.69 -3.22 1.60
N LEU A 67 -9.48 -3.18 2.17
CA LEU A 67 -9.15 -3.83 3.46
C LEU A 67 -9.97 -3.29 4.63
N PHE A 68 -10.30 -2.00 4.61
CA PHE A 68 -11.16 -1.37 5.61
C PHE A 68 -12.66 -1.57 5.34
N GLY A 69 -13.04 -2.36 4.32
CA GLY A 69 -14.42 -2.72 4.01
C GLY A 69 -15.18 -1.73 3.13
N TYR A 70 -14.50 -0.73 2.57
CA TYR A 70 -15.11 0.18 1.59
C TYR A 70 -15.10 -0.46 0.21
N ASN A 71 -16.09 -0.11 -0.63
CA ASN A 71 -16.04 -0.41 -2.05
C ASN A 71 -15.26 0.71 -2.77
N PRO A 72 -14.01 0.48 -3.22
CA PRO A 72 -13.19 1.54 -3.80
C PRO A 72 -13.80 2.12 -5.07
N MET A 73 -14.55 1.32 -5.84
CA MET A 73 -15.22 1.78 -7.07
C MET A 73 -16.28 2.86 -6.83
N ARG A 74 -16.72 3.04 -5.57
CA ARG A 74 -17.72 4.05 -5.21
C ARG A 74 -17.13 5.25 -4.47
N VAL A 75 -15.99 5.08 -3.81
CA VAL A 75 -15.47 6.08 -2.86
C VAL A 75 -14.08 6.61 -3.22
N TYR A 76 -13.41 6.01 -4.19
CA TYR A 76 -12.08 6.44 -4.60
C TYR A 76 -12.17 7.62 -5.58
N TRP A 77 -11.72 8.79 -5.12
CA TRP A 77 -11.71 10.05 -5.89
C TRP A 77 -10.31 10.45 -6.34
N GLY A 78 -9.41 9.47 -6.45
CA GLY A 78 -8.00 9.68 -6.78
C GLY A 78 -7.09 9.79 -5.56
N ARG A 79 -5.78 9.78 -5.82
CA ARG A 79 -4.73 9.75 -4.79
C ARG A 79 -4.52 11.09 -4.08
N GLY A 80 -4.77 12.20 -4.77
CA GLY A 80 -4.54 13.56 -4.24
C GLY A 80 -5.22 13.81 -2.89
N PRO A 81 -6.54 13.56 -2.75
CA PRO A 81 -7.23 13.74 -1.48
C PRO A 81 -6.66 12.93 -0.31
N ILE A 82 -6.22 11.70 -0.57
CA ILE A 82 -5.63 10.81 0.44
C ILE A 82 -4.28 11.35 0.92
N GLU A 83 -3.43 11.78 -0.01
CA GLU A 83 -2.12 12.37 0.32
C GLU A 83 -2.27 13.69 1.09
N ALA A 84 -3.20 14.57 0.68
CA ALA A 84 -3.49 15.82 1.38
C ALA A 84 -3.98 15.57 2.81
N ALA A 85 -4.89 14.61 3.01
CA ALA A 85 -5.30 14.19 4.35
C ALA A 85 -4.14 13.66 5.18
N GLY A 86 -3.22 12.90 4.57
CA GLY A 86 -2.02 12.37 5.21
C GLY A 86 -1.04 13.42 5.74
N VAL A 87 -1.06 14.63 5.16
CA VAL A 87 -0.26 15.79 5.64
C VAL A 87 -1.09 16.84 6.38
N GLY A 88 -2.35 16.54 6.71
CA GLY A 88 -3.22 17.42 7.49
C GLY A 88 -3.81 18.61 6.72
N ILE A 89 -3.82 18.57 5.39
CA ILE A 89 -4.48 19.59 4.57
C ILE A 89 -5.99 19.31 4.56
N ALA A 90 -6.78 20.28 5.05
CA ALA A 90 -8.23 20.21 5.00
C ALA A 90 -8.73 20.46 3.57
N LEU A 91 -9.64 19.62 3.09
CA LEU A 91 -10.23 19.70 1.76
C LEU A 91 -11.72 20.03 1.84
N ARG A 92 -12.21 20.68 0.80
CA ARG A 92 -13.63 20.98 0.57
C ARG A 92 -14.12 20.24 -0.67
N ALA A 93 -15.43 20.03 -0.74
CA ALA A 93 -16.05 19.46 -1.92
C ALA A 93 -15.78 20.39 -3.14
N GLY A 94 -15.29 19.80 -4.23
CA GLY A 94 -14.91 20.53 -5.44
C GLY A 94 -13.42 20.90 -5.53
N ASP A 95 -12.64 20.73 -4.46
CA ASP A 95 -11.20 20.95 -4.52
C ASP A 95 -10.52 19.92 -5.44
N VAL A 96 -9.54 20.39 -6.22
CA VAL A 96 -8.69 19.54 -7.06
C VAL A 96 -7.31 19.48 -6.45
N VAL A 97 -6.83 18.26 -6.19
CA VAL A 97 -5.58 18.03 -5.47
C VAL A 97 -4.60 17.25 -6.33
N PHE A 98 -3.37 17.75 -6.40
CA PHE A 98 -2.27 17.12 -7.12
C PHE A 98 -1.19 16.67 -6.16
N ARG A 99 -0.64 15.48 -6.41
CA ARG A 99 0.59 15.03 -5.79
C ARG A 99 1.76 15.59 -6.60
N ALA A 100 2.58 16.41 -5.98
CA ALA A 100 3.75 17.03 -6.62
C ALA A 100 5.07 16.48 -6.04
N ASN A 101 6.14 16.67 -6.81
CA ASN A 101 7.52 16.53 -6.34
C ASN A 101 8.25 17.84 -6.59
N PHE A 102 9.22 18.17 -5.74
CA PHE A 102 10.31 19.05 -6.16
C PHE A 102 11.20 18.33 -7.17
N ALA A 103 11.62 19.06 -8.19
CA ALA A 103 12.45 18.56 -9.28
C ALA A 103 13.56 19.57 -9.60
N THR A 104 14.67 19.09 -10.15
CA THR A 104 15.75 19.93 -10.69
C THR A 104 15.56 20.06 -12.19
N VAL A 105 15.68 21.29 -12.67
CA VAL A 105 15.69 21.62 -14.10
C VAL A 105 17.05 22.21 -14.50
N ASP A 106 17.45 22.01 -15.75
CA ASP A 106 18.62 22.68 -16.31
C ASP A 106 18.28 24.07 -16.88
N ASP A 107 19.29 24.74 -17.46
CA ASP A 107 19.14 26.08 -18.05
C ASP A 107 18.20 26.12 -19.27
N ALA A 108 17.94 24.96 -19.90
CA ALA A 108 16.98 24.81 -21.00
C ALA A 108 15.54 24.54 -20.51
N GLY A 109 15.36 24.32 -19.20
CA GLY A 109 14.08 24.01 -18.58
C GLY A 109 13.72 22.51 -18.61
N GLU A 110 14.67 21.63 -18.95
CA GLU A 110 14.43 20.18 -18.95
C GLU A 110 14.58 19.58 -17.55
N VAL A 111 13.68 18.67 -17.19
CA VAL A 111 13.72 17.99 -15.88
C VAL A 111 14.85 16.96 -15.87
N VAL A 112 15.97 17.30 -15.23
CA VAL A 112 17.14 16.42 -15.08
C VAL A 112 17.06 15.52 -13.84
N ASP A 113 16.28 15.89 -12.83
CA ASP A 113 15.97 15.04 -11.67
C ASP A 113 14.53 15.28 -11.17
N ARG A 114 13.69 14.25 -11.22
CA ARG A 114 12.28 14.29 -10.79
C ARG A 114 12.07 14.36 -9.27
N ARG A 115 13.14 14.38 -8.48
CA ARG A 115 13.10 14.41 -7.01
C ARG A 115 14.07 15.41 -6.38
N ALA A 116 14.77 16.22 -7.17
CA ALA A 116 15.74 17.21 -6.69
C ALA A 116 16.74 16.63 -5.65
N GLY A 117 17.32 15.46 -5.94
CA GLY A 117 18.23 14.78 -5.02
C GLY A 117 17.60 14.29 -3.71
N ARG A 118 16.25 14.27 -3.61
CA ARG A 118 15.49 14.09 -2.36
C ARG A 118 15.92 15.08 -1.25
N ILE A 119 16.33 16.28 -1.67
CA ILE A 119 16.94 17.40 -0.93
C ILE A 119 17.30 17.07 0.53
N ARG A 120 18.59 16.77 0.76
CA ARG A 120 19.25 16.78 2.07
C ARG A 120 19.63 18.20 2.48
#